data_AF-A0A7W8K4A7-F1
#
_entry.id   AF-A0A7W8K4A7-F1
#
_cell.length_a   1.000
_cell.length_b   1.000
_cell.length_c   1.000
_cell.angle_alpha   90.00
_cell.angle_beta   90.00
_cell.angle_gamma   90.00
#
_symmetry.space_group_name_H-M   'P 1'
#
loop_
_entity.id
_entity.type
_entity.pdbx_description
1 polymer ?
#
loop_
_entity_poly.entity_id
_entity_poly.type
_entity_poly.pdbx_seq_one_letter_code
_entity_poly.pdbx_strand_id
1 'polypeptide(L)'
;MSTRDLYAVLQAYLDDGWLRDPQTVGLDSFGAPALLACGFDELCDGGQLCLYEDACLFHDGRHSVQASFKVYLQQGRLLANGLELGYQLRLASFLRAARRPLPPYRLLLEPGARSGALVFENALVLQFAANLRGAPRHYFLTLVEGHLPDPAGSGIDLRAASAGHVQALYGSHAPDALTTRARRGHAALRELARLLS
;
A
#
# COMPACT_ATOMS: atom_id res chain seq x y z
N MET A 1 4.21 22.95 10.67
CA MET A 1 3.83 21.54 10.41
C MET A 1 5.11 20.74 10.28
N SER A 2 5.38 19.78 11.16
CA SER A 2 6.54 18.90 10.98
C SER A 2 6.27 17.96 9.81
N THR A 3 7.12 18.00 8.79
CA THR A 3 7.07 17.03 7.68
C THR A 3 7.42 15.65 8.20
N ARG A 4 6.60 14.65 7.84
CA ARG A 4 6.69 13.27 8.33
C ARG A 4 7.55 12.45 7.39
N ASP A 5 8.41 11.58 7.94
CA ASP A 5 9.27 10.71 7.12
C ASP A 5 8.45 9.60 6.46
N LEU A 6 8.35 9.63 5.14
CA LEU A 6 7.59 8.65 4.36
C LEU A 6 8.16 7.24 4.54
N TYR A 7 9.48 7.07 4.56
CA TYR A 7 10.08 5.73 4.67
C TYR A 7 9.85 5.13 6.05
N ALA A 8 9.81 5.95 7.11
CA ALA A 8 9.44 5.49 8.44
C ALA A 8 8.00 4.96 8.48
N VAL A 9 7.06 5.69 7.86
CA VAL A 9 5.65 5.26 7.77
C VAL A 9 5.51 3.98 6.95
N LEU A 10 6.16 3.88 5.79
CA LEU A 10 6.11 2.68 4.96
C LEU A 10 6.79 1.48 5.63
N GLN A 11 7.82 1.71 6.44
CA GLN A 11 8.45 0.66 7.24
C GLN A 11 7.48 0.15 8.32
N ALA A 12 6.72 1.03 8.99
CA ALA A 12 5.71 0.61 9.97
C ALA A 12 4.63 -0.28 9.32
N TYR A 13 4.19 0.04 8.10
CA TYR A 13 3.31 -0.85 7.34
C TYR A 13 3.93 -2.22 7.08
N LEU A 14 5.20 -2.29 6.67
CA LEU A 14 5.89 -3.57 6.47
C LEU A 14 5.97 -4.39 7.76
N ASP A 15 6.21 -3.73 8.89
CA ASP A 15 6.41 -4.41 10.17
C ASP A 15 5.09 -4.99 10.71
N ASP A 16 4.03 -4.18 10.72
CA ASP A 16 2.78 -4.51 11.41
C ASP A 16 1.65 -4.95 10.48
N GLY A 17 1.81 -4.75 9.17
CA GLY A 17 0.79 -5.01 8.17
C GLY A 17 -0.19 -3.85 7.97
N TRP A 18 -0.30 -2.96 8.94
CA TRP A 18 -1.14 -1.76 8.97
C TRP A 18 -0.48 -0.70 9.86
N LEU A 19 -0.94 0.55 9.79
CA LEU A 19 -0.37 1.62 10.59
C LEU A 19 -0.99 1.64 11.99
N ARG A 20 -0.24 1.21 13.00
CA ARG A 20 -0.75 1.06 14.38
C ARG A 20 -0.83 2.35 15.17
N ASP A 21 0.17 3.21 15.00
CA ASP A 21 0.33 4.45 15.76
C ASP A 21 -0.19 5.64 14.95
N PRO A 22 -1.32 6.25 15.32
CA PRO A 22 -1.87 7.44 14.66
C PRO A 22 -0.90 8.62 14.62
N GLN A 23 0.04 8.73 15.56
CA GLN A 23 0.99 9.84 15.63
C GLN A 23 1.99 9.83 14.46
N THR A 24 2.21 8.67 13.83
CA THR A 24 3.06 8.56 12.63
C THR A 24 2.51 9.35 11.43
N VAL A 25 1.20 9.62 11.42
CA VAL A 25 0.51 10.52 10.47
C VAL A 25 -0.03 11.77 11.15
N GLY A 26 0.42 12.04 12.39
CA GLY A 26 0.06 13.19 13.21
C GLY A 26 -1.42 13.29 13.52
N LEU A 27 -2.04 12.14 13.78
CA LEU A 27 -3.40 12.02 14.31
C LEU A 27 -3.33 11.59 15.78
N ASP A 28 -4.32 11.97 16.57
CA ASP A 28 -4.46 11.50 17.96
C ASP A 28 -5.06 10.10 18.03
N SER A 29 -5.98 9.79 17.12
CA SER A 29 -6.57 8.46 16.96
C SER A 29 -7.08 8.25 15.55
N PHE A 30 -7.28 7.00 15.15
CA PHE A 30 -8.02 6.65 13.93
C PHE A 30 -9.54 6.63 14.14
N GLY A 31 -10.06 7.13 15.26
CA GLY A 31 -11.49 7.21 15.50
C GLY A 31 -12.14 8.33 14.71
N ALA A 32 -13.38 8.12 14.26
CA ALA A 32 -14.15 9.10 13.49
C ALA A 32 -14.12 10.53 14.08
N PRO A 33 -14.29 10.74 15.41
CA PRO A 33 -14.24 12.10 15.97
C PRO A 33 -12.89 12.80 15.76
N ALA A 34 -11.78 12.06 15.87
CA ALA A 34 -10.45 12.63 15.66
C ALA A 34 -10.18 12.92 14.19
N LEU A 35 -10.59 12.02 13.30
CA LEU A 35 -10.45 12.20 11.84
C LEU A 35 -11.22 13.43 11.35
N LEU A 36 -12.49 13.57 11.76
CA LEU A 36 -13.32 14.71 11.42
C LEU A 36 -12.78 16.02 12.01
N ALA A 37 -12.25 16.00 13.24
CA ALA A 37 -11.61 17.17 13.84
C ALA A 37 -10.34 17.61 13.10
N CYS A 38 -9.66 16.67 12.43
CA CYS A 38 -8.51 16.95 11.57
C CYS A 38 -8.91 17.33 10.13
N GLY A 39 -10.19 17.33 9.78
CA GLY A 39 -10.70 17.76 8.48
C GLY A 39 -10.81 16.66 7.43
N PHE A 40 -10.82 15.38 7.81
CA PHE A 40 -11.00 14.28 6.87
C PHE A 40 -12.40 14.29 6.27
N ASP A 41 -12.47 14.04 4.96
CA ASP A 41 -13.72 13.84 4.24
C ASP A 41 -14.28 12.44 4.56
N GLU A 42 -15.58 12.36 4.85
CA GLU A 42 -16.28 11.12 5.18
C GLU A 42 -17.15 10.63 4.01
N LEU A 43 -16.97 9.36 3.64
CA LEU A 43 -17.72 8.66 2.62
C LEU A 43 -18.26 7.35 3.18
N CYS A 44 -19.56 7.27 3.46
CA CYS A 44 -20.21 6.08 3.98
C CYS A 44 -21.14 5.43 2.95
N ASP A 45 -21.18 4.10 2.90
CA ASP A 45 -22.00 3.33 1.95
C ASP A 45 -23.45 3.08 2.41
N GLY A 46 -23.87 3.73 3.51
CA GLY A 46 -25.17 3.49 4.15
C GLY A 46 -25.27 2.14 4.89
N GLY A 47 -24.24 1.29 4.79
CA GLY A 47 -24.12 -0.05 5.37
C GLY A 47 -23.16 -0.14 6.56
N GLN A 48 -22.87 1.00 7.21
CA GLN A 48 -21.99 1.15 8.37
C GLN A 48 -20.49 1.10 8.10
N LEU A 49 -20.05 0.93 6.84
CA LEU A 49 -18.66 1.13 6.43
C LEU A 49 -18.48 2.60 6.00
N CYS A 50 -17.50 3.26 6.60
CA CYS A 50 -17.14 4.62 6.29
C CYS A 50 -15.64 4.69 5.95
N LEU A 51 -15.33 5.32 4.83
CA LEU A 51 -13.99 5.76 4.45
C LEU A 51 -13.83 7.20 4.92
N TYR A 52 -12.72 7.47 5.62
CA TYR A 52 -12.24 8.81 5.91
C TYR A 52 -10.95 9.02 5.11
N GLU A 53 -10.86 10.11 4.37
CA GLU A 53 -9.65 10.43 3.62
C GLU A 53 -9.25 11.91 3.70
N ASP A 54 -7.93 12.16 3.70
CA ASP A 54 -7.37 13.51 3.59
C ASP A 54 -5.95 13.45 2.98
N ALA A 55 -5.53 14.54 2.35
CA ALA A 55 -4.20 14.70 1.82
C ALA A 55 -3.18 14.97 2.93
N CYS A 56 -2.26 14.04 3.12
CA CYS A 56 -1.13 14.16 4.02
C CYS A 56 0.17 14.51 3.27
N LEU A 57 0.97 15.40 3.86
CA LEU A 57 2.29 15.75 3.36
C LEU A 57 3.39 14.97 4.10
N PHE A 58 4.19 14.23 3.34
CA PHE A 58 5.36 13.50 3.79
C PHE A 58 6.63 14.04 3.13
N HIS A 59 7.79 13.56 3.57
CA HIS A 59 9.08 13.83 2.94
C HIS A 59 9.85 12.51 2.74
N ASP A 60 10.47 12.33 1.58
CA ASP A 60 11.27 11.12 1.23
C ASP A 60 12.78 11.30 1.48
N GLY A 61 13.15 12.30 2.27
CA GLY A 61 14.54 12.72 2.49
C GLY A 61 15.06 13.75 1.48
N ARG A 62 14.37 13.96 0.35
CA ARG A 62 14.76 14.97 -0.67
C ARG A 62 13.61 15.84 -1.16
N HIS A 63 12.41 15.31 -1.19
CA HIS A 63 11.23 15.93 -1.77
C HIS A 63 10.02 15.73 -0.87
N SER A 64 9.11 16.70 -0.92
CA SER A 64 7.79 16.53 -0.35
C SER A 64 6.97 15.58 -1.22
N VAL A 65 6.26 14.66 -0.58
CA VAL A 65 5.35 13.70 -1.22
C VAL A 65 3.97 13.92 -0.62
N GLN A 66 3.00 14.23 -1.48
CA GLN A 66 1.61 14.38 -1.06
C GLN A 66 0.88 13.06 -1.28
N ALA A 67 0.38 12.41 -0.23
CA ALA A 67 -0.37 11.17 -0.35
C ALA A 67 -1.77 11.34 0.25
N SER A 68 -2.79 10.71 -0.33
CA SER A 68 -4.08 10.59 0.35
C SER A 68 -3.96 9.50 1.41
N PHE A 69 -4.18 9.85 2.68
CA PHE A 69 -4.25 8.89 3.77
C PHE A 69 -5.70 8.48 3.98
N LYS A 70 -5.94 7.16 4.04
CA LYS A 70 -7.27 6.57 4.09
C LYS A 70 -7.43 5.76 5.37
N VAL A 71 -8.58 5.88 6.00
CA VAL A 71 -8.98 5.11 7.18
C VAL A 71 -10.37 4.53 6.94
N TYR A 72 -10.49 3.22 7.05
CA TYR A 72 -11.75 2.50 6.90
C TYR A 72 -12.27 2.08 8.26
N LEU A 73 -13.45 2.59 8.64
CA LEU A 73 -14.13 2.24 9.87
C LEU A 73 -15.43 1.50 9.58
N GLN A 74 -15.69 0.41 10.30
CA GLN A 74 -17.01 -0.22 10.34
C GLN A 74 -17.56 -0.17 11.75
N GLN A 75 -18.75 0.42 11.92
CA GLN A 75 -19.34 0.63 13.24
C GLN A 75 -18.37 1.31 14.24
N GLY A 76 -17.55 2.24 13.74
CA GLY A 76 -16.54 2.95 14.54
C GLY A 76 -15.27 2.15 14.87
N ARG A 77 -15.14 0.91 14.39
CA ARG A 77 -13.93 0.09 14.55
C ARG A 77 -13.04 0.19 13.32
N LEU A 78 -11.74 0.30 13.54
CA LEU A 78 -10.74 0.31 12.47
C LEU A 78 -10.67 -1.05 11.78
N LEU A 79 -10.82 -1.02 10.45
CA LEU A 79 -10.70 -2.20 9.59
C LEU A 79 -9.46 -2.15 8.72
N ALA A 80 -9.12 -0.99 8.20
CA ALA A 80 -7.95 -0.81 7.36
C ALA A 80 -7.48 0.64 7.39
N ASN A 81 -6.20 0.83 7.11
CA ASN A 81 -5.68 2.15 6.75
C ASN A 81 -4.64 2.03 5.63
N GLY A 82 -4.46 3.13 4.90
CA GLY A 82 -3.64 3.10 3.70
C GLY A 82 -3.20 4.46 3.21
N LEU A 83 -2.28 4.45 2.25
CA LEU A 83 -1.77 5.61 1.55
C LEU A 83 -1.92 5.42 0.04
N GLU A 84 -2.52 6.40 -0.63
CA GLU A 84 -2.48 6.53 -2.08
C GLU A 84 -1.42 7.56 -2.48
N LEU A 85 -0.37 7.08 -3.15
CA LEU A 85 0.85 7.85 -3.46
C LEU A 85 0.90 8.31 -4.92
N GLY A 86 0.08 7.70 -5.80
CA GLY A 86 0.14 7.93 -7.24
C GLY A 86 1.52 7.58 -7.82
N TYR A 87 2.11 8.49 -8.59
CA TYR A 87 3.40 8.28 -9.28
C TYR A 87 4.56 9.06 -8.65
N GLN A 88 4.52 9.30 -7.34
CA GLN A 88 5.51 10.14 -6.64
C GLN A 88 6.70 9.36 -6.09
N LEU A 89 6.46 8.13 -5.60
CA LEU A 89 7.51 7.31 -4.99
C LEU A 89 7.90 6.14 -5.89
N ARG A 90 9.19 6.03 -6.22
CA ARG A 90 9.69 4.84 -6.93
C ARG A 90 9.65 3.64 -5.99
N LEU A 91 9.05 2.54 -6.43
CA LEU A 91 9.04 1.27 -5.69
C LEU A 91 10.46 0.82 -5.34
N ALA A 92 11.39 1.00 -6.28
CA ALA A 92 12.79 0.65 -6.09
C ALA A 92 13.50 1.46 -4.99
N SER A 93 13.10 2.71 -4.77
CA SER A 93 13.66 3.52 -3.66
C SER A 93 13.16 2.99 -2.32
N PHE A 94 11.85 2.73 -2.22
CA PHE A 94 11.26 2.13 -1.04
C PHE A 94 11.84 0.75 -0.70
N LEU A 95 11.89 -0.19 -1.65
CA LEU A 95 12.39 -1.55 -1.40
C LEU A 95 13.89 -1.60 -1.02
N ARG A 96 14.67 -0.56 -1.35
CA ARG A 96 16.06 -0.42 -0.92
C ARG A 96 16.18 0.18 0.49
N ALA A 97 15.28 1.10 0.84
CA ALA A 97 15.22 1.70 2.17
C ALA A 97 14.59 0.76 3.22
N ALA A 98 13.73 -0.15 2.78
CA ALA A 98 13.07 -1.13 3.63
C ALA A 98 14.08 -2.06 4.33
N ARG A 99 13.85 -2.32 5.61
CA ARG A 99 14.61 -3.31 6.39
C ARG A 99 14.50 -4.69 5.75
N ARG A 100 15.61 -5.44 5.79
CA ARG A 100 15.70 -6.79 5.23
C ARG A 100 15.88 -7.84 6.35
N PRO A 101 15.35 -9.06 6.19
CA PRO A 101 14.53 -9.53 5.05
C PRO A 101 13.14 -8.88 5.03
N LEU A 102 12.52 -8.82 3.84
CA LEU A 102 11.11 -8.42 3.74
C LEU A 102 10.22 -9.51 4.37
N PRO A 103 9.06 -9.15 4.97
CA PRO A 103 8.09 -10.14 5.40
C PRO A 103 7.63 -11.02 4.22
N PRO A 104 7.18 -12.26 4.45
CA PRO A 104 6.73 -13.14 3.37
C PRO A 104 5.65 -12.49 2.50
N TYR A 105 5.80 -12.62 1.18
CA TYR A 105 4.92 -11.98 0.21
C TYR A 105 4.68 -12.86 -1.02
N ARG A 106 3.58 -12.58 -1.71
CA ARG A 106 3.27 -13.06 -3.05
C ARG A 106 3.34 -11.90 -4.03
N LEU A 107 4.02 -12.11 -5.16
CA LEU A 107 4.04 -11.15 -6.26
C LEU A 107 2.94 -11.49 -7.26
N LEU A 108 2.11 -10.49 -7.56
CA LEU A 108 1.07 -10.53 -8.57
C LEU A 108 1.40 -9.51 -9.66
N LEU A 109 1.24 -9.88 -10.93
CA LEU A 109 1.49 -9.00 -12.07
C LEU A 109 0.33 -9.05 -13.06
N GLU A 110 0.02 -7.91 -13.65
CA GLU A 110 -0.85 -7.81 -14.81
C GLU A 110 -0.24 -8.53 -16.04
N PRO A 111 -1.07 -8.99 -16.99
CA PRO A 111 -0.61 -9.26 -18.35
C PRO A 111 0.27 -8.13 -18.90
N GLY A 112 1.46 -8.45 -19.39
CA GLY A 112 2.44 -7.45 -19.84
C GLY A 112 3.24 -6.75 -18.73
N ALA A 113 2.95 -7.03 -17.45
CA ALA A 113 3.70 -6.56 -16.28
C ALA A 113 3.84 -5.02 -16.21
N ARG A 114 2.84 -4.25 -16.64
CA ARG A 114 2.89 -2.79 -16.44
C ARG A 114 2.49 -2.39 -15.04
N SER A 115 1.68 -3.18 -14.37
CA SER A 115 1.28 -3.01 -12.98
C SER A 115 1.28 -4.34 -12.24
N GLY A 116 1.18 -4.27 -10.92
CA GLY A 116 1.11 -5.44 -10.07
C GLY A 116 0.99 -5.09 -8.60
N ALA A 117 1.06 -6.11 -7.76
CA ALA A 117 0.99 -5.97 -6.32
C ALA A 117 1.94 -6.93 -5.60
N LEU A 118 2.46 -6.49 -4.45
CA LEU A 118 3.03 -7.36 -3.43
C LEU A 118 1.98 -7.56 -2.35
N VAL A 119 1.56 -8.80 -2.14
CA VAL A 119 0.57 -9.17 -1.12
C VAL A 119 1.28 -9.94 -0.01
N PHE A 120 1.41 -9.32 1.16
CA PHE A 120 2.14 -9.86 2.29
C PHE A 120 1.27 -10.74 3.18
N GLU A 121 1.90 -11.66 3.91
CA GLU A 121 1.21 -12.55 4.86
C GLU A 121 0.68 -11.82 6.10
N ASN A 122 1.10 -10.59 6.37
CA ASN A 122 0.54 -9.74 7.42
C ASN A 122 -0.63 -8.86 6.94
N ALA A 123 -1.24 -9.20 5.79
CA ALA A 123 -2.36 -8.47 5.20
C ALA A 123 -2.03 -7.08 4.64
N LEU A 124 -0.75 -6.73 4.52
CA LEU A 124 -0.32 -5.56 3.74
C LEU A 124 -0.41 -5.83 2.24
N VAL A 125 -0.92 -4.86 1.51
CA VAL A 125 -0.92 -4.82 0.05
C VAL A 125 -0.14 -3.59 -0.42
N LEU A 126 0.83 -3.81 -1.29
CA LEU A 126 1.54 -2.74 -1.99
C LEU A 126 1.25 -2.84 -3.48
N GLN A 127 0.46 -1.91 -4.03
CA GLN A 127 0.24 -1.84 -5.47
C GLN A 127 1.26 -0.92 -6.12
N PHE A 128 1.69 -1.29 -7.32
CA PHE A 128 2.63 -0.52 -8.09
C PHE A 128 2.28 -0.52 -9.57
N ALA A 129 2.64 0.56 -10.24
CA ALA A 129 2.47 0.71 -11.68
C ALA A 129 3.68 1.39 -12.31
N ALA A 130 4.00 0.98 -13.54
CA ALA A 130 4.96 1.68 -14.35
C ALA A 130 4.34 2.97 -14.90
N ASN A 131 5.19 3.90 -15.33
CA ASN A 131 4.75 5.13 -15.99
C ASN A 131 3.68 4.87 -17.06
N LEU A 132 2.62 5.68 -17.03
CA LEU A 132 1.45 5.55 -17.91
C LEU A 132 1.80 5.72 -19.40
N ARG A 133 2.82 6.54 -19.71
CA ARG A 133 3.23 6.85 -21.09
C ARG A 133 4.66 6.42 -21.37
N GLY A 134 4.88 5.92 -22.58
CA GLY A 134 6.19 5.48 -23.07
C GLY A 134 6.63 4.12 -22.53
N ALA A 135 7.90 3.80 -22.76
CA ALA A 135 8.49 2.54 -22.32
C ALA A 135 8.57 2.48 -20.77
N PRO A 136 8.10 1.38 -20.14
CA PRO A 136 8.20 1.19 -18.70
C PRO A 136 9.65 1.17 -18.20
N ARG A 137 10.06 2.23 -17.49
CA ARG A 137 11.44 2.34 -16.96
C ARG A 137 11.52 2.02 -15.47
N HIS A 138 10.55 2.49 -14.70
CA HIS A 138 10.47 2.30 -13.26
C HIS A 138 9.04 1.97 -12.86
N TYR A 139 8.88 1.20 -11.78
CA TYR A 139 7.62 1.10 -11.07
C TYR A 139 7.57 2.18 -9.98
N PHE A 140 6.37 2.73 -9.81
CA PHE A 140 6.01 3.62 -8.73
C PHE A 140 5.07 2.89 -7.79
N LEU A 141 5.27 3.09 -6.49
CA LEU A 141 4.34 2.61 -5.46
C LEU A 141 3.12 3.51 -5.52
N THR A 142 1.97 2.94 -5.87
CA THR A 142 0.72 3.69 -6.09
C THR A 142 -0.20 3.60 -4.88
N LEU A 143 -0.26 2.45 -4.21
CA LEU A 143 -1.09 2.20 -3.04
C LEU A 143 -0.31 1.38 -2.00
N VAL A 144 -0.55 1.72 -0.74
CA VAL A 144 -0.16 0.96 0.46
C VAL A 144 -1.44 0.78 1.26
N GLU A 145 -1.86 -0.44 1.53
CA GLU A 145 -3.08 -0.68 2.29
C GLU A 145 -2.90 -1.86 3.24
N GLY A 146 -3.19 -1.62 4.51
CA GLY A 146 -3.09 -2.61 5.57
C GLY A 146 -4.45 -2.94 6.14
N HIS A 147 -4.78 -4.22 6.20
CA HIS A 147 -6.05 -4.69 6.75
C HIS A 147 -5.85 -5.31 8.13
N LEU A 148 -6.70 -4.92 9.08
CA LEU A 148 -6.79 -5.58 10.36
C LEU A 148 -7.61 -6.88 10.21
N PRO A 149 -7.29 -7.92 11.00
CA PRO A 149 -8.14 -9.10 11.06
C PRO A 149 -9.53 -8.71 11.56
N ASP A 150 -10.55 -9.30 10.95
CA ASP A 150 -11.92 -9.10 11.40
C ASP A 150 -12.12 -9.54 12.85
N PRO A 151 -12.84 -8.75 13.66
CA PRO A 151 -13.25 -9.22 14.98
C PRO A 151 -14.13 -10.47 14.81
N ALA A 152 -13.94 -11.46 15.68
CA ALA A 152 -14.73 -12.69 15.66
C ALA A 152 -16.24 -12.36 15.57
N GLY A 153 -16.89 -12.82 14.51
CA GLY A 153 -18.32 -12.57 14.23
C GLY A 153 -18.62 -11.57 13.11
N SER A 154 -17.61 -10.90 12.53
CA SER A 154 -17.76 -10.25 11.23
C SER A 154 -17.85 -11.33 10.14
N GLY A 155 -18.85 -11.24 9.26
CA GLY A 155 -19.06 -12.18 8.16
C GLY A 155 -18.20 -11.90 6.92
N ILE A 156 -17.37 -10.86 6.95
CA ILE A 156 -16.58 -10.38 5.82
C ILE A 156 -15.13 -10.42 6.23
N ASP A 157 -14.33 -11.36 5.72
CA ASP A 157 -12.88 -11.31 5.86
C ASP A 157 -12.33 -10.29 4.85
N LEU A 158 -12.10 -9.04 5.28
CA LEU A 158 -11.64 -7.97 4.39
C LEU A 158 -10.24 -8.23 3.83
N ARG A 159 -9.41 -8.95 4.58
CA ARG A 159 -8.10 -9.39 4.10
C ARG A 159 -8.26 -10.39 2.96
N ALA A 160 -9.14 -11.38 3.10
CA ALA A 160 -9.43 -12.34 2.03
C ALA A 160 -10.12 -11.66 0.84
N ALA A 161 -11.03 -10.72 1.09
CA ALA A 161 -11.72 -9.96 0.05
C ALA A 161 -10.74 -9.09 -0.77
N SER A 162 -9.84 -8.36 -0.10
CA SER A 162 -8.81 -7.54 -0.75
C SER A 162 -7.81 -8.41 -1.50
N ALA A 163 -7.28 -9.46 -0.86
CA ALA A 163 -6.38 -10.40 -1.52
C ALA A 163 -7.03 -11.08 -2.73
N GLY A 164 -8.31 -11.47 -2.63
CA GLY A 164 -9.09 -12.06 -3.71
C GLY A 164 -9.35 -11.08 -4.85
N HIS A 165 -9.71 -9.83 -4.54
CA HIS A 165 -9.90 -8.78 -5.54
C HIS A 165 -8.60 -8.47 -6.28
N VAL A 166 -7.49 -8.29 -5.57
CA VAL A 166 -6.18 -8.04 -6.17
C VAL A 166 -5.72 -9.25 -7.00
N GLN A 167 -5.96 -10.48 -6.56
CA GLN A 167 -5.70 -11.68 -7.38
C GLN A 167 -6.63 -11.79 -8.60
N ALA A 168 -7.87 -11.33 -8.51
CA ALA A 168 -8.75 -11.29 -9.67
C ALA A 168 -8.25 -10.28 -10.73
N LEU A 169 -7.63 -9.18 -10.28
CA LEU A 169 -7.01 -8.19 -11.16
C LEU A 169 -5.66 -8.67 -11.74
N TYR A 170 -4.91 -9.51 -11.02
CA TYR A 170 -3.53 -9.84 -11.36
C TYR A 170 -3.21 -11.34 -11.29
N GLY A 171 -2.43 -11.85 -12.26
CA GLY A 171 -1.91 -13.22 -12.22
C GLY A 171 -0.76 -13.38 -11.21
N SER A 172 -0.69 -14.53 -10.53
CA SER A 172 0.40 -14.85 -9.60
C SER A 172 1.65 -15.39 -10.31
N HIS A 173 2.84 -14.97 -9.86
CA HIS A 173 4.12 -15.45 -10.37
C HIS A 173 5.12 -15.80 -9.27
N ALA A 174 5.72 -16.99 -9.35
CA ALA A 174 6.83 -17.41 -8.50
C ALA A 174 8.15 -16.68 -8.85
N PRO A 175 9.12 -16.58 -7.93
CA PRO A 175 10.42 -15.92 -8.17
C PRO A 175 11.18 -16.43 -9.41
N ASP A 176 11.15 -17.73 -9.69
CA ASP A 176 11.80 -18.30 -10.88
C ASP A 176 11.10 -17.89 -12.19
N ALA A 177 9.77 -17.86 -12.15
CA ALA A 177 8.96 -17.36 -13.25
C ALA A 177 9.16 -15.85 -13.46
N LEU A 178 9.34 -15.08 -12.38
CA LEU A 178 9.66 -13.66 -12.42
C LEU A 178 11.01 -13.43 -13.09
N THR A 179 12.06 -14.15 -12.69
CA THR A 179 13.40 -14.03 -13.27
C THR A 179 13.39 -14.32 -14.77
N THR A 180 12.67 -15.37 -15.17
CA THR A 180 12.49 -15.75 -16.58
C THR A 180 11.74 -14.67 -17.37
N ARG A 181 10.61 -14.16 -16.85
CA ARG A 181 9.88 -13.05 -17.48
C ARG A 181 10.74 -11.78 -17.56
N ALA A 182 11.50 -11.47 -16.52
CA ALA A 182 12.32 -10.27 -16.45
C ALA A 182 13.40 -10.24 -17.53
N ARG A 183 14.05 -11.38 -17.84
CA ARG A 183 15.07 -11.46 -18.91
C ARG A 183 14.57 -10.95 -20.27
N ARG A 184 13.29 -11.16 -20.58
CA ARG A 184 12.63 -10.72 -21.83
C ARG A 184 11.74 -9.49 -21.62
N GLY A 185 11.58 -9.03 -20.38
CA GLY A 185 10.71 -7.93 -20.00
C GLY A 185 11.38 -6.57 -20.10
N HIS A 186 10.63 -5.51 -19.83
CA HIS A 186 11.12 -4.13 -19.83
C HIS A 186 12.02 -3.82 -18.61
N ALA A 187 12.63 -2.64 -18.62
CA ALA A 187 13.59 -2.22 -17.60
C ALA A 187 13.01 -2.25 -16.17
N ALA A 188 11.77 -1.78 -15.99
CA ALA A 188 11.12 -1.81 -14.67
C ALA A 188 10.98 -3.24 -14.11
N LEU A 189 10.60 -4.22 -14.94
CA LEU A 189 10.47 -5.63 -14.51
C LEU A 189 11.83 -6.24 -14.15
N ARG A 190 12.88 -5.89 -14.89
CA ARG A 190 14.26 -6.30 -14.57
C ARG A 190 14.77 -5.70 -13.27
N GLU A 191 14.44 -4.45 -12.99
CA GLU A 191 14.78 -3.80 -11.72
C GLU A 191 14.04 -4.48 -10.56
N LEU A 192 12.74 -4.73 -10.71
CA LEU A 192 11.93 -5.41 -9.69
C LEU A 192 12.46 -6.80 -9.38
N ALA A 193 12.71 -7.62 -10.41
CA ALA A 193 13.23 -8.98 -10.22
C ALA A 193 14.54 -8.98 -9.43
N ARG A 194 15.45 -8.02 -9.69
CA ARG A 194 16.71 -7.91 -8.95
C ARG A 194 16.55 -7.51 -7.48
N LEU A 195 15.54 -6.69 -7.16
CA LEU A 195 15.29 -6.20 -5.79
C LEU A 195 14.57 -7.23 -4.90
N LEU A 196 13.91 -8.19 -5.53
CA LEU A 196 13.12 -9.25 -4.88
C LEU A 196 13.85 -10.60 -4.86
N SER A 197 14.93 -10.74 -5.63
CA SER A 197 15.87 -11.88 -5.54
C SER A 197 16.78 -11.72 -4.33
#